data_AF-A0A8R2FAH3-F1
#
_entry.id   AF-A0A8R2FAH3-F1
#
_cell.length_a   1.000
_cell.length_b   1.000
_cell.length_c   1.000
_cell.angle_alpha   90.00
_cell.angle_beta   90.00
_cell.angle_gamma   90.00
#
_symmetry.space_group_name_H-M   'P 1'
#
loop_
_entity.id
_entity.type
_entity.pdbx_description
1 polymer ?
#
loop_
_entity_poly.entity_id
_entity_poly.type
_entity_poly.pdbx_seq_one_letter_code
_entity_poly.pdbx_strand_id
1 'polypeptide(L)'
;MEHTSKVKRDFWTICNKIREVVNFIKFNFWEYYSIYDVKSTGFVTVIIFKNALSGPLKSIIKLNDEEIQFLVSYFENSNGQVPYGQFCEIIHHDLPKINEDELNWVKQNNVQSISTDVSIRDKSKENGARSYVNKNVTHPLLTNKAHIKDNVLIIMRKLQNYVFANRIDIGQFFKTFDPHGKGHVTVTQFRRCLDMIGVSSLRIMYYPEAELSVLLLMYKDKECPERIKWKQFEDEINTVFMETRPRL
;
A
#
# COMPACT_ATOMS: atom_id res chain seq x y z
N MET A 1 20.91 20.16 18.29
CA MET A 1 20.86 20.29 16.82
C MET A 1 20.82 18.94 16.10
N GLU A 2 21.36 17.83 16.64
CA GLU A 2 21.24 16.50 16.03
C GLU A 2 19.80 15.92 15.99
N HIS A 3 19.01 16.21 17.02
CA HIS A 3 17.67 15.64 17.19
C HIS A 3 16.67 16.12 16.10
N THR A 4 16.76 17.37 15.65
CA THR A 4 15.86 17.96 14.64
C THR A 4 16.17 17.47 13.22
N SER A 5 17.46 17.31 12.89
CA SER A 5 17.89 16.76 11.60
C SER A 5 17.55 15.28 11.46
N LYS A 6 17.66 14.50 12.54
CA LYS A 6 17.23 13.09 12.58
C LYS A 6 15.72 12.98 12.35
N VAL A 7 14.92 13.76 13.09
CA VAL A 7 13.45 13.83 12.94
C VAL A 7 13.04 14.17 11.50
N LYS A 8 13.67 15.15 10.85
CA LYS A 8 13.38 15.48 9.43
C LYS A 8 13.75 14.34 8.47
N ARG A 9 14.88 13.65 8.69
CA ARG A 9 15.29 12.51 7.87
C ARG A 9 14.32 11.35 8.01
N ASP A 10 13.93 11.05 9.24
CA ASP A 10 12.98 9.97 9.54
C ASP A 10 11.62 10.28 8.90
N PHE A 11 11.15 11.53 8.97
CA PHE A 11 9.93 11.98 8.28
C PHE A 11 9.94 11.71 6.78
N TRP A 12 10.96 12.19 6.07
CA TRP A 12 11.04 12.00 4.62
C TRP A 12 11.22 10.54 4.21
N THR A 13 11.95 9.77 5.01
CA THR A 13 12.13 8.33 4.80
C THR A 13 10.78 7.60 4.90
N ILE A 14 9.99 7.91 5.92
CA ILE A 14 8.65 7.34 6.11
C ILE A 14 7.71 7.79 4.99
N CYS A 15 7.71 9.09 4.62
CA CYS A 15 6.85 9.60 3.55
C CYS A 15 7.18 8.99 2.19
N ASN A 16 8.46 8.82 1.84
CA ASN A 16 8.85 8.17 0.58
C ASN A 16 8.43 6.69 0.56
N LYS A 17 8.60 5.97 1.68
CA LYS A 17 8.15 4.59 1.84
C LYS A 17 6.64 4.45 1.62
N ILE A 18 5.85 5.39 2.17
CA ILE A 18 4.40 5.46 1.93
C ILE A 18 4.12 5.76 0.45
N ARG A 19 4.73 6.82 -0.11
CA ARG A 19 4.51 7.29 -1.49
C ARG A 19 4.75 6.18 -2.52
N GLU A 20 5.85 5.46 -2.42
CA GLU A 20 6.19 4.38 -3.36
C GLU A 20 5.12 3.31 -3.44
N VAL A 21 4.48 3.01 -2.30
CA VAL A 21 3.44 2.00 -2.19
C VAL A 21 2.10 2.55 -2.67
N VAL A 22 1.68 3.71 -2.17
CA VAL A 22 0.35 4.24 -2.48
C VAL A 22 0.21 4.65 -3.95
N ASN A 23 1.26 5.21 -4.57
CA ASN A 23 1.27 5.51 -5.99
C ASN A 23 1.14 4.23 -6.83
N PHE A 24 1.76 3.15 -6.37
CA PHE A 24 1.74 1.89 -7.08
C PHE A 24 0.39 1.16 -6.96
N ILE A 25 -0.19 1.08 -5.76
CA ILE A 25 -1.51 0.48 -5.55
C ILE A 25 -2.65 1.46 -5.89
N LYS A 26 -2.33 2.65 -6.40
CA LYS A 26 -3.26 3.74 -6.72
C LYS A 26 -4.18 4.13 -5.55
N PHE A 27 -3.69 4.01 -4.32
CA PHE A 27 -4.44 4.39 -3.13
C PHE A 27 -4.38 5.90 -2.96
N ASN A 28 -5.54 6.55 -2.96
CA ASN A 28 -5.65 8.00 -2.84
C ASN A 28 -6.08 8.41 -1.42
N PHE A 29 -5.15 9.02 -0.67
CA PHE A 29 -5.44 9.52 0.69
C PHE A 29 -6.46 10.66 0.69
N TRP A 30 -6.53 11.49 -0.36
CA TRP A 30 -7.54 12.55 -0.45
C TRP A 30 -8.95 11.96 -0.44
N GLU A 31 -9.17 10.93 -1.24
CA GLU A 31 -10.45 10.22 -1.33
C GLU A 31 -10.74 9.43 -0.05
N TYR A 32 -9.72 8.84 0.58
CA TYR A 32 -9.89 8.12 1.83
C TYR A 32 -10.33 9.04 2.98
N TYR A 33 -9.78 10.24 3.09
CA TYR A 33 -10.12 11.14 4.20
C TYR A 33 -11.37 11.96 3.94
N SER A 34 -11.68 12.30 2.68
CA SER A 34 -12.87 13.10 2.34
C SER A 34 -14.18 12.44 2.78
N ILE A 35 -14.26 11.10 2.77
CA ILE A 35 -15.44 10.37 3.27
C ILE A 35 -15.69 10.56 4.77
N TYR A 36 -14.66 10.89 5.55
CA TYR A 36 -14.77 11.16 6.99
C TYR A 36 -14.90 12.66 7.30
N ASP A 37 -14.50 13.54 6.37
CA ASP A 37 -14.64 14.99 6.47
C ASP A 37 -15.83 15.49 5.64
N VAL A 38 -17.04 15.05 6.03
CA VAL A 38 -18.31 15.39 5.35
C VAL A 38 -18.53 16.90 5.25
N LYS A 39 -17.96 17.68 6.18
CA LYS A 39 -18.07 19.14 6.22
C LYS A 39 -16.99 19.85 5.40
N SER A 40 -16.06 19.12 4.78
CA SER A 40 -14.95 19.66 3.99
C SER A 40 -14.12 20.70 4.76
N THR A 41 -13.85 20.40 6.03
CA THR A 41 -13.07 21.26 6.91
C THR A 41 -11.57 21.20 6.61
N GLY A 42 -11.10 20.15 5.95
CA GLY A 42 -9.68 19.83 5.75
C GLY A 42 -9.05 19.08 6.92
N PHE A 43 -9.84 18.68 7.91
CA PHE A 43 -9.36 18.03 9.14
C PHE A 43 -10.04 16.69 9.39
N VAL A 44 -9.27 15.73 9.93
CA VAL A 44 -9.78 14.47 10.49
C VAL A 44 -9.27 14.29 11.91
N THR A 45 -9.90 13.41 12.69
CA THR A 45 -9.38 13.08 14.02
C THR A 45 -8.08 12.27 13.90
N VAL A 46 -7.23 12.32 14.93
CA VAL A 46 -6.02 11.49 15.03
C VAL A 46 -6.31 10.01 14.81
N ILE A 47 -7.46 9.51 15.29
CA ILE A 47 -7.87 8.12 15.12
C ILE A 47 -8.08 7.79 13.65
N ILE A 48 -8.81 8.64 12.90
CA ILE A 48 -9.05 8.43 11.47
C ILE A 48 -7.75 8.51 10.68
N PHE A 49 -6.87 9.47 10.99
CA PHE A 49 -5.55 9.55 10.38
C PHE A 49 -4.70 8.30 10.63
N LYS A 50 -4.61 7.87 11.90
CA LYS A 50 -3.90 6.66 12.30
C LYS A 50 -4.48 5.42 11.62
N ASN A 51 -5.80 5.32 11.49
CA ASN A 51 -6.47 4.17 10.88
C ASN A 51 -6.10 3.99 9.41
N ALA A 52 -5.87 5.08 8.67
CA ALA A 52 -5.42 5.00 7.29
C ALA A 52 -4.03 4.36 7.17
N LEU A 53 -3.13 4.72 8.09
CA LEU A 53 -1.75 4.19 8.15
C LEU A 53 -1.66 2.84 8.87
N SER A 54 -2.72 2.47 9.57
CA SER A 54 -2.89 1.20 10.27
C SER A 54 -3.65 0.18 9.39
N GLY A 55 -3.72 -1.08 9.82
CA GLY A 55 -4.43 -2.12 9.06
C GLY A 55 -3.67 -2.56 7.79
N PRO A 56 -4.33 -2.76 6.64
CA PRO A 56 -3.69 -3.24 5.41
C PRO A 56 -2.43 -2.47 5.04
N LEU A 57 -2.49 -1.14 5.05
CA LEU A 57 -1.37 -0.28 4.66
C LEU A 57 -0.16 -0.44 5.58
N LYS A 58 -0.35 -0.66 6.89
CA LYS A 58 0.76 -0.91 7.81
C LYS A 58 1.60 -2.11 7.37
N SER A 59 0.94 -3.24 7.10
CA SER A 59 1.62 -4.47 6.69
C SER A 59 2.22 -4.36 5.29
N ILE A 60 1.50 -3.73 4.37
CA ILE A 60 1.94 -3.56 2.98
C ILE A 60 3.16 -2.65 2.93
N ILE A 61 3.10 -1.47 3.54
CA ILE A 61 4.19 -0.49 3.57
C ILE A 61 5.34 -0.96 4.48
N LYS A 62 5.07 -1.93 5.38
CA LYS A 62 5.96 -2.36 6.47
C LYS A 62 6.26 -1.25 7.46
N LEU A 63 5.24 -0.44 7.78
CA LEU A 63 5.34 0.58 8.82
C LEU A 63 5.37 -0.08 10.20
N ASN A 64 6.31 0.35 11.04
CA ASN A 64 6.29 -0.01 12.45
C ASN A 64 5.42 0.99 13.25
N ASP A 65 5.05 0.62 14.48
CA ASP A 65 4.17 1.47 15.30
C ASP A 65 4.82 2.81 15.68
N GLU A 66 6.14 2.86 15.82
CA GLU A 66 6.88 4.08 16.12
C GLU A 66 6.84 5.07 14.95
N GLU A 67 7.00 4.59 13.71
CA GLU A 67 6.87 5.38 12.47
C GLU A 67 5.44 5.97 12.36
N ILE A 68 4.42 5.19 12.70
CA ILE A 68 3.03 5.65 12.70
C ILE A 68 2.79 6.70 13.79
N GLN A 69 3.27 6.46 15.03
CA GLN A 69 3.16 7.42 16.13
C GLN A 69 3.94 8.71 15.84
N PHE A 70 5.07 8.59 15.16
CA PHE A 70 5.84 9.74 14.70
C PHE A 70 5.05 10.59 13.71
N LEU A 71 4.42 10.00 12.69
CA LEU A 71 3.57 10.75 11.75
C LEU A 71 2.35 11.38 12.43
N VAL A 72 1.70 10.65 13.34
CA VAL A 72 0.57 11.18 14.11
C VAL A 72 1.00 12.43 14.88
N SER A 73 2.09 12.34 15.66
CA SER A 73 2.57 13.48 16.45
C SER A 73 3.12 14.62 15.58
N TYR A 74 3.59 14.34 14.37
CA TYR A 74 4.07 15.36 13.43
C TYR A 74 2.94 16.24 12.88
N PHE A 75 1.77 15.65 12.57
CA PHE A 75 0.65 16.38 11.96
C PHE A 75 -0.45 16.78 12.94
N GLU A 76 -0.52 16.18 14.13
CA GLU A 76 -1.52 16.54 15.14
C GLU A 76 -1.40 17.99 15.58
N ASN A 77 -2.54 18.70 15.58
CA ASN A 77 -2.64 20.05 16.13
C ASN A 77 -3.05 20.02 17.61
N SER A 78 -3.05 21.19 18.25
CA SER A 78 -3.44 21.35 19.67
C SER A 78 -4.84 20.85 20.02
N ASN A 79 -5.70 20.63 19.03
CA ASN A 79 -7.10 20.25 19.19
C ASN A 79 -7.32 18.73 18.96
N GLY A 80 -6.25 17.94 18.79
CA GLY A 80 -6.34 16.50 18.49
C GLY A 80 -6.87 16.19 17.09
N GLN A 81 -6.73 17.15 16.17
CA GLN A 81 -7.11 17.02 14.76
C GLN A 81 -5.86 17.04 13.89
N VAL A 82 -5.98 16.44 12.71
CA VAL A 82 -4.91 16.33 11.72
C VAL A 82 -5.35 17.01 10.43
N PRO A 83 -4.60 18.01 9.92
CA PRO A 83 -4.85 18.63 8.61
C PRO A 83 -4.40 17.66 7.51
N TYR A 84 -5.26 16.72 7.15
CA TYR A 84 -4.88 15.62 6.25
C TYR A 84 -4.47 16.11 4.86
N GLY A 85 -4.92 17.30 4.43
CA GLY A 85 -4.51 17.90 3.15
C GLY A 85 -3.00 18.08 3.05
N GLN A 86 -2.33 18.56 4.12
CA GLN A 86 -0.87 18.73 4.14
C GLN A 86 -0.15 17.38 3.98
N PHE A 87 -0.63 16.35 4.66
CA PHE A 87 -0.09 15.00 4.50
C PHE A 87 -0.31 14.48 3.07
N CYS A 88 -1.50 14.69 2.50
CA CYS A 88 -1.83 14.22 1.16
C CYS A 88 -1.03 14.94 0.07
N GLU A 89 -0.78 16.25 0.22
CA GLU A 89 0.12 17.01 -0.65
C GLU A 89 1.53 16.40 -0.61
N ILE A 90 2.06 16.16 0.59
CA ILE A 90 3.38 15.58 0.76
C ILE A 90 3.45 14.18 0.13
N ILE A 91 2.42 13.34 0.28
CA ILE A 91 2.46 11.98 -0.28
C ILE A 91 2.22 11.96 -1.78
N HIS A 92 1.20 12.65 -2.30
CA HIS A 92 0.72 12.50 -3.68
C HIS A 92 1.27 13.52 -4.66
N HIS A 93 1.74 14.68 -4.20
CA HIS A 93 2.37 15.63 -5.11
C HIS A 93 3.78 15.14 -5.46
N ASP A 94 4.12 15.15 -6.75
CA ASP A 94 5.49 14.92 -7.18
C ASP A 94 6.34 16.01 -6.55
N LEU A 95 7.12 15.64 -5.53
CA LEU A 95 8.27 16.45 -5.17
C LEU A 95 9.21 16.38 -6.37
N PRO A 96 9.70 17.54 -6.86
CA PRO A 96 10.73 17.55 -7.89
C PRO A 96 11.81 16.55 -7.50
N LYS A 97 12.19 15.65 -8.42
CA LYS A 97 13.35 14.76 -8.22
C LYS A 97 14.48 15.63 -7.66
N ILE A 98 15.00 15.26 -6.49
CA ILE A 98 15.98 16.03 -5.70
C ILE A 98 17.06 16.63 -6.60
N ASN A 99 16.79 17.83 -7.06
CA ASN A 99 17.64 18.73 -7.81
C ASN A 99 17.50 20.08 -7.10
N GLU A 100 18.49 20.95 -7.25
CA GLU A 100 18.77 22.18 -6.48
C GLU A 100 17.58 23.06 -6.04
N ASP A 101 16.42 22.91 -6.65
CA ASP A 101 15.15 23.54 -6.29
C ASP A 101 14.60 23.13 -4.92
N GLU A 102 14.79 21.89 -4.45
CA GLU A 102 14.43 21.50 -3.07
C GLU A 102 15.26 22.26 -2.03
N LEU A 103 16.54 22.51 -2.34
CA LEU A 103 17.43 23.30 -1.50
C LEU A 103 17.00 24.76 -1.48
N ASN A 104 16.46 25.29 -2.58
CA ASN A 104 15.98 26.67 -2.69
C ASN A 104 14.60 26.87 -2.06
N TRP A 105 13.68 25.91 -2.15
CA TRP A 105 12.37 25.97 -1.47
C TRP A 105 12.52 25.92 0.06
N VAL A 106 13.44 25.09 0.57
CA VAL A 106 13.77 25.04 2.01
C VAL A 106 14.42 26.34 2.50
N LYS A 107 15.24 27.00 1.65
CA LYS A 107 15.84 28.31 1.94
C LYS A 107 14.80 29.45 1.97
N GLN A 108 13.78 29.40 1.10
CA GLN A 108 12.74 30.44 1.04
C GLN A 108 11.67 30.32 2.14
N ASN A 109 11.43 29.13 2.68
CA ASN A 109 10.38 28.88 3.69
C ASN A 109 10.90 28.77 5.15
N ASN A 110 12.10 29.30 5.43
CA ASN A 110 12.68 29.49 6.77
C ASN A 110 12.58 28.28 7.73
N VAL A 111 12.85 27.06 7.26
CA VAL A 111 12.98 25.88 8.15
C VAL A 111 14.45 25.68 8.53
N GLN A 112 14.93 26.58 9.39
CA GLN A 112 16.34 26.83 9.77
C GLN A 112 17.29 25.61 9.73
N SER A 113 18.22 25.72 8.76
CA SER A 113 19.66 25.46 8.80
C SER A 113 20.16 24.05 9.14
N ILE A 114 20.49 23.32 8.07
CA ILE A 114 21.34 22.12 8.01
C ILE A 114 22.77 22.57 7.63
N SER A 115 23.79 22.03 8.27
CA SER A 115 25.17 21.94 7.74
C SER A 115 25.69 20.54 8.11
N THR A 116 25.71 19.59 7.17
CA THR A 116 26.85 19.18 6.32
C THR A 116 28.11 18.81 7.11
N ASP A 117 28.35 17.51 7.28
CA ASP A 117 29.51 16.85 6.66
C ASP A 117 29.46 15.32 6.79
N VAL A 118 30.12 14.68 5.83
CA VAL A 118 30.02 13.28 5.39
C VAL A 118 30.93 12.35 6.20
N SER A 119 30.47 11.15 6.58
CA SER A 119 31.30 9.93 6.44
C SER A 119 30.53 8.62 6.60
N ILE A 120 30.79 7.70 5.67
CA ILE A 120 30.34 6.32 5.61
C ILE A 120 31.14 5.47 6.61
N ARG A 121 30.50 4.54 7.36
CA ARG A 121 31.09 3.25 7.82
C ARG A 121 30.08 2.32 8.52
N ASP A 122 29.66 1.30 7.78
CA ASP A 122 29.68 -0.15 8.07
C ASP A 122 29.67 -0.75 9.50
N LYS A 123 28.89 -1.85 9.62
CA LYS A 123 29.01 -3.09 10.45
C LYS A 123 28.07 -3.32 11.65
N SER A 124 27.06 -4.16 11.37
CA SER A 124 26.71 -5.47 11.99
C SER A 124 26.67 -5.67 13.52
N LYS A 125 25.58 -6.30 14.01
CA LYS A 125 25.56 -7.74 14.39
C LYS A 125 24.20 -8.20 14.96
N GLU A 126 23.87 -9.45 14.61
CA GLU A 126 22.71 -10.26 15.03
C GLU A 126 22.80 -10.71 16.49
N ASN A 127 21.64 -11.13 17.03
CA ASN A 127 21.34 -12.38 17.76
C ASN A 127 19.99 -12.18 18.46
N GLY A 128 18.98 -13.05 18.46
CA GLY A 128 18.74 -14.39 17.93
C GLY A 128 17.50 -14.93 18.66
N ALA A 129 16.54 -15.54 17.96
CA ALA A 129 15.53 -16.40 18.58
C ALA A 129 14.92 -17.33 17.52
N ARG A 130 15.17 -18.63 17.68
CA ARG A 130 14.63 -19.73 16.86
C ARG A 130 13.15 -19.95 17.20
N SER A 131 12.31 -20.18 16.19
CA SER A 131 11.02 -20.85 16.35
C SER A 131 10.67 -21.66 15.10
N TYR A 132 10.67 -22.99 15.30
CA TYR A 132 10.07 -24.12 14.58
C TYR A 132 9.74 -24.00 13.07
N VAL A 133 10.58 -24.68 12.28
CA VAL A 133 10.40 -24.99 10.86
C VAL A 133 9.44 -26.18 10.71
N ASN A 134 8.32 -25.98 10.01
CA ASN A 134 7.56 -27.09 9.44
C ASN A 134 8.00 -27.31 7.99
N LYS A 135 8.32 -28.56 7.65
CA LYS A 135 9.01 -28.96 6.42
C LYS A 135 8.04 -29.01 5.23
N ASN A 136 8.51 -28.46 4.11
CA ASN A 136 8.16 -28.79 2.71
C ASN A 136 6.89 -28.18 2.07
N VAL A 137 6.83 -26.84 2.01
CA VAL A 137 6.30 -26.14 0.82
C VAL A 137 7.35 -25.10 0.42
N THR A 138 8.26 -25.47 -0.48
CA THR A 138 9.25 -24.56 -1.06
C THR A 138 8.55 -23.59 -2.01
N HIS A 139 8.04 -22.48 -1.47
CA HIS A 139 7.64 -21.34 -2.27
C HIS A 139 8.80 -20.32 -2.30
N PRO A 140 9.30 -19.86 -3.47
CA PRO A 140 10.46 -18.97 -3.59
C PRO A 140 10.34 -17.56 -2.97
N LEU A 141 9.33 -17.29 -2.14
CA LEU A 141 9.04 -15.96 -1.60
C LEU A 141 9.33 -15.80 -0.11
N LEU A 142 9.77 -16.85 0.59
CA LEU A 142 10.23 -16.70 1.98
C LEU A 142 11.63 -16.07 2.08
N THR A 143 12.27 -15.79 0.95
CA THR A 143 13.63 -15.26 0.91
C THR A 143 13.80 -14.28 -0.25
N ASN A 144 13.34 -13.03 -0.13
CA ASN A 144 14.20 -11.90 -0.49
C ASN A 144 13.58 -10.54 -0.16
N LYS A 145 14.46 -9.54 -0.10
CA LYS A 145 14.21 -8.10 -0.11
C LYS A 145 13.49 -7.62 -1.40
N ALA A 146 12.39 -8.24 -1.81
CA ALA A 146 11.61 -7.80 -2.96
C ALA A 146 10.79 -6.55 -2.61
N HIS A 147 10.73 -5.59 -3.53
CA HIS A 147 10.00 -4.34 -3.37
C HIS A 147 8.48 -4.65 -3.37
N ILE A 148 7.66 -3.86 -2.65
CA ILE A 148 6.21 -4.11 -2.54
C ILE A 148 5.51 -4.11 -3.90
N LYS A 149 6.01 -3.28 -4.83
CA LYS A 149 5.62 -3.28 -6.25
C LYS A 149 5.79 -4.65 -6.90
N ASP A 150 6.90 -5.33 -6.60
CA ASP A 150 7.17 -6.67 -7.13
C ASP A 150 6.15 -7.66 -6.58
N ASN A 151 5.80 -7.59 -5.29
CA ASN A 151 4.85 -8.53 -4.67
C ASN A 151 3.46 -8.46 -5.33
N VAL A 152 2.90 -7.27 -5.54
CA VAL A 152 1.55 -7.12 -6.12
C VAL A 152 1.56 -7.43 -7.61
N LEU A 153 2.58 -7.00 -8.36
CA LEU A 153 2.74 -7.39 -9.77
C LEU A 153 2.88 -8.91 -9.90
N ILE A 154 3.58 -9.56 -8.96
CA ILE A 154 3.69 -11.02 -8.89
C ILE A 154 2.32 -11.65 -8.62
N ILE A 155 1.54 -11.14 -7.66
CA ILE A 155 0.19 -11.64 -7.35
C ILE A 155 -0.71 -11.54 -8.59
N MET A 156 -0.78 -10.35 -9.20
CA MET A 156 -1.59 -10.09 -10.38
C MET A 156 -1.16 -10.98 -11.54
N ARG A 157 0.13 -11.04 -11.87
CA ARG A 157 0.63 -11.86 -12.98
C ARG A 157 0.41 -13.35 -12.76
N LYS A 158 0.61 -13.84 -11.53
CA LYS A 158 0.33 -15.25 -11.19
C LYS A 158 -1.15 -15.57 -11.31
N LEU A 159 -2.01 -14.69 -10.82
CA LEU A 159 -3.46 -14.85 -10.95
C LEU A 159 -3.90 -14.81 -12.41
N GLN A 160 -3.40 -13.87 -13.21
CA GLN A 160 -3.62 -13.81 -14.66
C GLN A 160 -3.19 -15.11 -15.34
N ASN A 161 -1.96 -15.57 -15.09
CA ASN A 161 -1.44 -16.80 -15.66
C ASN A 161 -2.28 -18.02 -15.26
N TYR A 162 -2.72 -18.10 -14.01
CA TYR A 162 -3.56 -19.18 -13.51
C TYR A 162 -4.94 -19.17 -14.16
N VAL A 163 -5.60 -18.01 -14.20
CA VAL A 163 -6.91 -17.82 -14.82
C VAL A 163 -6.86 -18.15 -16.30
N PHE A 164 -5.84 -17.66 -17.01
CA PHE A 164 -5.64 -17.93 -18.44
C PHE A 164 -5.35 -19.40 -18.73
N ALA A 165 -4.40 -20.01 -18.01
CA ALA A 165 -3.99 -21.40 -18.22
C ALA A 165 -5.14 -22.39 -17.96
N ASN A 166 -6.01 -22.08 -16.99
CA ASN A 166 -7.14 -22.92 -16.61
C ASN A 166 -8.47 -22.47 -17.24
N ARG A 167 -8.47 -21.43 -18.09
CA ARG A 167 -9.66 -20.85 -18.74
C ARG A 167 -10.80 -20.54 -17.76
N ILE A 168 -10.45 -19.94 -16.63
CA ILE A 168 -11.40 -19.63 -15.56
C ILE A 168 -12.16 -18.35 -15.93
N ASP A 169 -13.49 -18.40 -16.00
CA ASP A 169 -14.32 -17.19 -16.00
C ASP A 169 -14.48 -16.71 -14.56
N ILE A 170 -13.58 -15.82 -14.11
CA ILE A 170 -13.63 -15.30 -12.74
C ILE A 170 -14.91 -14.49 -12.49
N GLY A 171 -15.47 -13.85 -13.50
CA GLY A 171 -16.71 -13.08 -13.40
C GLY A 171 -17.90 -13.92 -13.00
N GLN A 172 -17.92 -15.21 -13.38
CA GLN A 172 -18.98 -16.14 -12.99
C GLN A 172 -19.15 -16.22 -11.47
N PHE A 173 -18.06 -16.22 -10.69
CA PHE A 173 -18.12 -16.29 -9.24
C PHE A 173 -18.72 -15.01 -8.63
N PHE A 174 -18.39 -13.84 -9.20
CA PHE A 174 -18.88 -12.55 -8.72
C PHE A 174 -20.34 -12.29 -9.10
N LYS A 175 -20.79 -12.74 -10.28
CA LYS A 175 -22.19 -12.59 -10.74
C LYS A 175 -23.21 -13.21 -9.78
N THR A 176 -22.81 -14.19 -8.97
CA THR A 176 -23.69 -14.75 -7.91
C THR A 176 -24.01 -13.75 -6.80
N PHE A 177 -23.14 -12.77 -6.57
CA PHE A 177 -23.29 -11.72 -5.56
C PHE A 177 -23.69 -10.36 -6.16
N ASP A 178 -23.59 -10.21 -7.48
CA ASP A 178 -23.98 -9.02 -8.23
C ASP A 178 -24.86 -9.39 -9.45
N PRO A 179 -26.06 -9.96 -9.23
CA PRO A 179 -26.94 -10.43 -10.31
C PRO A 179 -27.45 -9.31 -11.21
N HIS A 180 -27.43 -8.06 -10.72
CA HIS A 180 -27.84 -6.89 -11.47
C HIS A 180 -26.69 -6.23 -12.24
N GLY A 181 -25.47 -6.77 -12.15
CA GLY A 181 -24.31 -6.32 -12.92
C GLY A 181 -23.89 -4.87 -12.62
N LYS A 182 -23.96 -4.44 -11.36
CA LYS A 182 -23.53 -3.09 -10.96
C LYS A 182 -22.00 -2.94 -10.91
N GLY A 183 -21.27 -4.06 -10.98
CA GLY A 183 -19.82 -4.13 -11.02
C GLY A 183 -19.15 -4.08 -9.64
N HIS A 184 -19.90 -4.29 -8.55
CA HIS A 184 -19.38 -4.20 -7.18
C HIS A 184 -19.93 -5.29 -6.24
N VAL A 185 -19.14 -5.70 -5.24
CA VAL A 185 -19.53 -6.67 -4.19
C VAL A 185 -19.00 -6.22 -2.82
N THR A 186 -19.48 -6.80 -1.71
CA THR A 186 -18.89 -6.50 -0.39
C THR A 186 -17.49 -7.09 -0.23
N VAL A 187 -16.70 -6.60 0.72
CA VAL A 187 -15.37 -7.15 1.05
C VAL A 187 -15.43 -8.66 1.33
N THR A 188 -16.42 -9.11 2.11
CA THR A 188 -16.59 -10.53 2.46
C THR A 188 -16.94 -11.37 1.24
N GLN A 189 -17.79 -10.87 0.35
CA GLN A 189 -18.14 -11.54 -0.89
C GLN A 189 -16.94 -11.62 -1.84
N PHE A 190 -16.17 -10.54 -1.96
CA PHE A 190 -14.96 -10.53 -2.77
C PHE A 190 -13.96 -11.59 -2.32
N ARG A 191 -13.69 -11.67 -1.00
CA ARG A 191 -12.83 -12.72 -0.44
C ARG A 191 -13.33 -14.12 -0.74
N ARG A 192 -14.65 -14.35 -0.58
CA ARG A 192 -15.27 -15.63 -0.89
C ARG A 192 -15.11 -16.02 -2.36
N CYS A 193 -15.19 -15.06 -3.29
CA CYS A 193 -14.90 -15.31 -4.70
C CYS A 193 -13.43 -15.65 -4.92
N LEU A 194 -12.48 -14.97 -4.25
CA LEU A 194 -11.05 -15.33 -4.32
C LEU A 194 -10.76 -16.75 -3.79
N ASP A 195 -11.44 -17.16 -2.71
CA ASP A 195 -11.39 -18.54 -2.23
C ASP A 195 -11.91 -19.51 -3.30
N MET A 196 -13.08 -19.24 -3.91
CA MET A 196 -13.68 -20.08 -4.95
C MET A 196 -12.82 -20.19 -6.21
N ILE A 197 -12.10 -19.13 -6.58
CA ILE A 197 -11.14 -19.12 -7.69
C ILE A 197 -9.89 -19.97 -7.33
N GLY A 198 -9.60 -20.23 -6.05
CA GLY A 198 -8.45 -21.02 -5.60
C GLY A 198 -7.18 -20.22 -5.33
N VAL A 199 -7.31 -18.89 -5.20
CA VAL A 199 -6.20 -17.95 -4.94
C VAL A 199 -6.14 -17.44 -3.50
N SER A 200 -6.89 -18.05 -2.59
CA SER A 200 -6.79 -17.78 -1.16
C SER A 200 -6.61 -19.09 -0.38
N SER A 201 -7.42 -19.35 0.65
CA SER A 201 -7.20 -20.43 1.62
C SER A 201 -7.30 -21.86 1.04
N LEU A 202 -7.81 -22.00 -0.19
CA LEU A 202 -8.13 -23.27 -0.85
C LEU A 202 -6.99 -23.87 -1.72
N ARG A 203 -5.73 -23.60 -1.35
CA ARG A 203 -4.54 -24.47 -1.59
C ARG A 203 -3.91 -24.58 -2.99
N ILE A 204 -4.22 -23.74 -3.98
CA ILE A 204 -3.43 -23.70 -5.25
C ILE A 204 -2.41 -22.54 -5.26
N MET A 205 -2.83 -21.34 -4.86
CA MET A 205 -1.94 -20.20 -4.59
C MET A 205 -2.32 -19.55 -3.26
N TYR A 206 -1.54 -19.80 -2.21
CA TYR A 206 -1.73 -19.13 -0.93
C TYR A 206 -1.01 -17.78 -0.94
N TYR A 207 -1.76 -16.71 -0.73
CA TYR A 207 -1.23 -15.38 -0.41
C TYR A 207 -1.55 -15.04 1.03
N PRO A 208 -0.57 -14.55 1.82
CA PRO A 208 -0.83 -14.04 3.16
C PRO A 208 -1.93 -12.99 3.16
N GLU A 209 -2.71 -12.93 4.25
CA GLU A 209 -3.80 -11.97 4.41
C GLU A 209 -3.35 -10.50 4.16
N ALA A 210 -2.16 -10.15 4.63
CA ALA A 210 -1.56 -8.83 4.37
C ALA A 210 -1.39 -8.54 2.88
N GLU A 211 -1.04 -9.53 2.06
CA GLU A 211 -0.86 -9.36 0.62
C GLU A 211 -2.21 -9.31 -0.11
N LEU A 212 -3.18 -10.16 0.27
CA LEU A 212 -4.53 -10.11 -0.29
C LEU A 212 -5.27 -8.81 0.04
N SER A 213 -4.97 -8.23 1.21
CA SER A 213 -5.53 -6.94 1.62
C SER A 213 -5.15 -5.80 0.67
N VAL A 214 -4.07 -5.94 -0.11
CA VAL A 214 -3.71 -4.98 -1.16
C VAL A 214 -4.78 -4.94 -2.25
N LEU A 215 -5.25 -6.10 -2.73
CA LEU A 215 -6.26 -6.17 -3.79
C LEU A 215 -7.57 -5.49 -3.33
N LEU A 216 -7.97 -5.71 -2.07
CA LEU A 216 -9.12 -5.03 -1.49
C LEU A 216 -8.95 -3.51 -1.47
N LEU A 217 -7.73 -3.03 -1.23
CA LEU A 217 -7.44 -1.61 -1.20
C LEU A 217 -7.44 -1.00 -2.60
N MET A 218 -6.87 -1.71 -3.59
CA MET A 218 -6.80 -1.28 -4.99
C MET A 218 -8.18 -1.12 -5.64
N TYR A 219 -9.09 -2.06 -5.36
CA TYR A 219 -10.41 -2.11 -5.98
C TYR A 219 -11.52 -1.58 -5.08
N LYS A 220 -11.20 -0.92 -3.97
CA LYS A 220 -12.21 -0.35 -3.08
C LYS A 220 -13.02 0.72 -3.82
N ASP A 221 -14.33 0.70 -3.63
CA ASP A 221 -15.18 1.74 -4.18
C ASP A 221 -15.01 3.05 -3.40
N LYS A 222 -14.76 4.12 -4.15
CA LYS A 222 -14.47 5.47 -3.65
C LYS A 222 -15.72 6.10 -3.03
N GLU A 223 -16.88 5.85 -3.64
CA GLU A 223 -18.16 6.42 -3.20
C GLU A 223 -18.84 5.55 -2.14
N CYS A 224 -18.52 4.24 -2.13
CA CYS A 224 -19.12 3.25 -1.25
C CYS A 224 -18.05 2.36 -0.61
N PRO A 225 -17.38 2.80 0.48
CA PRO A 225 -16.23 2.12 1.06
C PRO A 225 -16.46 0.65 1.50
N GLU A 226 -17.70 0.22 1.66
CA GLU A 226 -18.03 -1.19 1.97
C GLU A 226 -18.01 -2.11 0.74
N ARG A 227 -17.85 -1.53 -0.45
CA ARG A 227 -17.90 -2.22 -1.74
C ARG A 227 -16.54 -2.26 -2.43
N ILE A 228 -16.34 -3.32 -3.19
CA ILE A 228 -15.17 -3.61 -4.02
C ILE A 228 -15.63 -3.71 -5.48
N LYS A 229 -14.98 -2.96 -6.37
CA LYS A 229 -15.21 -2.90 -7.82
C LYS A 229 -14.68 -4.16 -8.51
N TRP A 230 -15.35 -5.29 -8.31
CA TRP A 230 -14.92 -6.58 -8.87
C TRP A 230 -14.84 -6.57 -10.40
N LYS A 231 -15.65 -5.76 -11.08
CA LYS A 231 -15.63 -5.71 -12.55
C LYS A 231 -14.32 -5.12 -13.08
N GLN A 232 -13.81 -4.09 -12.41
CA GLN A 232 -12.49 -3.54 -12.71
C GLN A 232 -11.38 -4.57 -12.45
N PHE A 233 -11.46 -5.31 -11.34
CA PHE A 233 -10.55 -6.41 -11.06
C PHE A 233 -10.60 -7.48 -12.16
N GLU A 234 -11.80 -7.89 -12.58
CA GLU A 234 -11.96 -8.85 -13.68
C GLU A 234 -11.31 -8.38 -14.96
N ASP A 235 -11.57 -7.14 -15.37
CA ASP A 235 -11.04 -6.58 -16.61
C ASP A 235 -9.49 -6.52 -16.57
N GLU A 236 -8.90 -6.16 -15.43
CA GLU A 236 -7.44 -6.17 -15.24
C GLU A 236 -6.85 -7.58 -15.24
N ILE A 237 -7.53 -8.58 -14.67
CA ILE A 237 -7.08 -9.99 -14.71
C ILE A 237 -7.24 -10.62 -16.09
N ASN A 238 -8.26 -10.23 -16.84
CA ASN A 238 -8.46 -10.71 -18.21
C ASN A 238 -7.58 -9.98 -19.24
N THR A 239 -6.87 -8.92 -18.82
CA THR A 239 -5.89 -8.25 -19.68
C THR A 239 -4.68 -9.17 -19.87
N VAL A 240 -4.59 -9.80 -21.05
CA VAL A 240 -3.48 -10.69 -21.40
C VAL A 240 -2.21 -9.89 -21.61
N PHE A 241 -1.22 -10.05 -20.73
CA PHE A 241 0.16 -9.71 -21.07
C PHE A 241 0.63 -10.73 -22.11
N MET A 242 0.68 -10.32 -23.37
CA MET A 242 1.34 -11.09 -24.42
C MET A 242 2.85 -11.06 -24.15
N GLU A 243 3.34 -11.87 -23.21
CA GLU A 243 4.76 -12.23 -23.21
C GLU A 243 4.96 -13.06 -24.48
N THR A 244 5.53 -12.42 -25.51
CA THR A 244 5.96 -13.05 -26.75
C THR A 244 6.79 -14.27 -26.39
N ARG A 245 6.21 -15.47 -26.55
CA ARG A 245 6.99 -16.71 -26.53
C ARG A 245 8.11 -16.54 -27.56
N PRO A 246 9.39 -16.78 -27.20
CA PRO A 246 10.42 -16.89 -28.22
C PRO A 246 9.96 -18.03 -29.14
N ARG A 247 9.83 -17.73 -30.43
CA ARG A 247 9.63 -18.77 -31.42
C ARG A 247 10.87 -19.67 -31.34
N LEU A 248 10.61 -20.97 -31.12
CA LEU A 248 11.59 -22.05 -31.14
C LEU A 248 12.39 -22.04 -32.45
#